data_AF-A0A1F4GBQ2-F1
#
_entry.id   AF-A0A1F4GBQ2-F1
#
_cell.length_a   1.000
_cell.length_b   1.000
_cell.length_c   1.000
_cell.angle_alpha   90.00
_cell.angle_beta   90.00
_cell.angle_gamma   90.00
#
_symmetry.space_group_name_H-M   'P 1'
#
loop_
_entity.id
_entity.type
_entity.pdbx_description
1 polymer ?
#
loop_
_entity_poly.entity_id
_entity_poly.type
_entity_poly.pdbx_seq_one_letter_code
_entity_poly.pdbx_strand_id
1 'polypeptide(L)'
;MANGVMVRLDKWDLKEGQDKFAFMESMVTDPEISKVLVICDSHYKAKADARKGGVGTETEIISAEIYGQVKQEKFIPIVVEYDANRQAVLPTFMKSRIYIDLSNDDVYGDGFGQLLRAIYDRPKYKRPELGAAPEFLDDALATAIPVREFQALRSATEEGKATADGLEAAYVKQFQLELAKLLVPKETADYDDEIVAAIGRAKPLRDQFDQYVSMKAAFGQDTPKAWRRTLALLEHVLSLRTPPEGMNSYREEWFDIYRFLGWEFMLLTVGALLREHAWQTLNQVCSEVFVFDRHGDQRDRSFLEFEANLRSLDERRNRRLGLRRISIQADLIHDRIVAGGTTFTEIMQADAFLSLRSLVQQVEGRTREFWFPRTLLYLDRNGLPLYLKAGGAAIKSGLLTALGMADSKEFSVRFERAAAGQDNFANWRMDSQRIALRSATNVAQLST
;
A
#
# COMPACT_ATOMS: atom_id res chain seq x y z
N MET A 1 17.65 -10.89 -37.95
CA MET A 1 18.01 -10.65 -36.54
C MET A 1 16.85 -9.93 -35.84
N ALA A 2 15.90 -10.68 -35.27
CA ALA A 2 14.57 -10.13 -34.89
C ALA A 2 14.52 -9.48 -33.49
N ASN A 3 15.54 -9.69 -32.64
CA ASN A 3 15.48 -9.28 -31.23
C ASN A 3 16.68 -8.42 -30.79
N GLY A 4 17.46 -7.84 -31.71
CA GLY A 4 18.56 -6.92 -31.36
C GLY A 4 19.73 -7.53 -30.59
N VAL A 5 19.91 -8.86 -30.64
CA VAL A 5 21.02 -9.59 -30.02
C VAL A 5 22.03 -9.97 -31.09
N MET A 6 23.30 -9.59 -30.88
CA MET A 6 24.42 -10.05 -31.70
C MET A 6 24.82 -11.44 -31.23
N VAL A 7 24.78 -12.43 -32.13
CA VAL A 7 25.08 -13.83 -31.83
C VAL A 7 26.41 -14.18 -32.47
N ARG A 8 27.37 -14.64 -31.65
CA ARG A 8 28.57 -15.34 -32.14
C ARG A 8 28.28 -16.84 -32.14
N LEU A 9 28.48 -17.48 -33.29
CA LEU A 9 28.22 -18.90 -33.51
C LEU A 9 29.39 -19.48 -34.30
N ASP A 10 29.91 -20.62 -33.85
CA ASP A 10 31.03 -21.34 -34.49
C ASP A 10 30.84 -21.50 -36.01
N LYS A 11 29.62 -21.86 -36.46
CA LYS A 11 29.28 -22.03 -37.88
C LYS A 11 29.35 -20.75 -38.71
N TRP A 12 29.28 -19.58 -38.09
CA TRP A 12 29.31 -18.28 -38.78
C TRP A 12 30.65 -17.59 -38.65
N ASP A 13 31.29 -17.73 -37.49
CA ASP A 13 32.47 -16.94 -37.12
C ASP A 13 33.79 -17.71 -37.31
N LEU A 14 33.75 -19.05 -37.41
CA LEU A 14 34.95 -19.86 -37.70
C LEU A 14 35.11 -20.19 -39.19
N LYS A 15 36.35 -20.06 -39.67
CA LYS A 15 36.80 -20.45 -41.00
C LYS A 15 37.71 -21.68 -40.94
N GLU A 16 37.86 -22.37 -42.06
CA GLU A 16 38.74 -23.54 -42.15
C GLU A 16 40.18 -23.20 -41.71
N GLY A 17 40.73 -23.98 -40.78
CA GLY A 17 42.07 -23.79 -40.21
C GLY A 17 42.12 -22.93 -38.93
N GLN A 18 41.01 -22.35 -38.49
CA GLN A 18 40.94 -21.66 -37.20
C GLN A 18 40.76 -22.62 -36.03
N ASP A 19 41.34 -22.23 -34.89
CA ASP A 19 41.35 -23.04 -33.67
C ASP A 19 40.04 -22.86 -32.86
N LYS A 20 39.32 -23.98 -32.65
CA LYS A 20 38.11 -24.03 -31.82
C LYS A 20 38.40 -23.75 -30.34
N PHE A 21 39.63 -24.00 -29.85
CA PHE A 21 40.03 -23.70 -28.47
C PHE A 21 40.10 -22.21 -28.24
N ALA A 22 40.78 -21.49 -29.13
CA ALA A 22 40.84 -20.03 -29.08
C ALA A 22 39.44 -19.41 -29.13
N PHE A 23 38.51 -19.98 -29.91
CA PHE A 23 37.12 -19.54 -29.96
C PHE A 23 36.38 -19.75 -28.64
N MET A 24 36.49 -20.92 -28.01
CA MET A 24 35.87 -21.21 -26.72
C MET A 24 36.48 -20.38 -25.59
N GLU A 25 37.80 -20.16 -25.62
CA GLU A 25 38.49 -19.29 -24.67
C GLU A 25 38.01 -17.84 -24.80
N SER A 26 37.78 -17.37 -26.04
CA SER A 26 37.23 -16.03 -26.29
C SER A 26 35.86 -15.82 -25.63
N MET A 27 35.02 -16.86 -25.52
CA MET A 27 33.72 -16.77 -24.82
C MET A 27 33.86 -16.34 -23.36
N VAL A 28 35.02 -16.60 -22.76
CA VAL A 28 35.35 -16.26 -21.38
C VAL A 28 36.09 -14.94 -21.32
N THR A 29 37.15 -14.79 -22.13
CA THR A 29 38.14 -13.71 -22.04
C THR A 29 37.72 -12.43 -22.78
N ASP A 30 36.86 -12.51 -23.81
CA ASP A 30 36.40 -11.35 -24.56
C ASP A 30 35.35 -10.55 -23.75
N PRO A 31 35.62 -9.27 -23.41
CA PRO A 31 34.67 -8.43 -22.69
C PRO A 31 33.44 -8.04 -23.52
N GLU A 32 33.46 -8.17 -24.84
CA GLU A 32 32.29 -7.92 -25.70
C GLU A 32 31.23 -9.02 -25.57
N ILE A 33 31.63 -10.23 -25.15
CA ILE A 33 30.71 -11.35 -24.96
C ILE A 33 30.00 -11.19 -23.61
N SER A 34 28.75 -10.73 -23.65
CA SER A 34 27.97 -10.44 -22.45
C SER A 34 27.38 -11.71 -21.80
N LYS A 35 26.89 -12.66 -22.60
CA LYS A 35 26.27 -13.92 -22.15
C LYS A 35 26.72 -15.09 -23.03
N VAL A 36 26.78 -16.28 -22.45
CA VAL A 36 27.10 -17.55 -23.11
C VAL A 36 25.95 -18.52 -22.83
N LEU A 37 25.29 -19.00 -23.89
CA LEU A 37 24.21 -19.97 -23.78
C LEU A 37 24.78 -21.39 -23.80
N VAL A 38 24.43 -22.19 -22.81
CA VAL A 38 24.86 -23.59 -22.74
C VAL A 38 23.67 -24.47 -23.05
N ILE A 39 23.65 -25.04 -24.25
CA ILE A 39 22.55 -25.91 -24.69
C ILE A 39 22.77 -27.30 -24.09
N CYS A 40 21.91 -27.67 -23.15
CA CYS A 40 22.04 -28.88 -22.36
C CYS A 40 21.08 -29.96 -22.90
N ASP A 41 21.67 -30.90 -23.64
CA ASP A 41 21.06 -32.19 -24.00
C ASP A 41 21.83 -33.36 -23.35
N SER A 42 21.36 -34.58 -23.54
CA SER A 42 21.92 -35.80 -22.95
C SER A 42 23.34 -36.05 -23.43
N HIS A 43 23.66 -35.65 -24.66
CA HIS A 43 24.99 -35.82 -25.23
C HIS A 43 26.00 -34.86 -24.61
N TYR A 44 25.63 -33.58 -24.47
CA TYR A 44 26.40 -32.56 -23.81
C TYR A 44 26.62 -32.93 -22.34
N LYS A 45 25.57 -33.37 -21.65
CA LYS A 45 25.65 -33.86 -20.26
C LYS A 45 26.64 -35.02 -20.13
N ALA A 46 26.51 -36.07 -20.94
CA ALA A 46 27.35 -37.26 -20.83
C ALA A 46 28.83 -36.95 -21.06
N LYS A 47 29.13 -36.14 -22.08
CA LYS A 47 30.51 -35.71 -22.36
C LYS A 47 31.07 -34.79 -21.28
N ALA A 48 30.26 -33.88 -20.74
CA ALA A 48 30.69 -32.97 -19.68
C ALA A 48 30.96 -33.71 -18.35
N ASP A 49 30.13 -34.69 -17.99
CA ASP A 49 30.27 -35.47 -16.75
C ASP A 49 31.44 -36.47 -16.81
N ALA A 50 31.74 -37.04 -17.99
CA ALA A 50 32.86 -37.97 -18.19
C ALA A 50 34.25 -37.33 -17.98
N ARG A 51 34.36 -36.00 -18.03
CA ARG A 51 35.64 -35.26 -17.91
C ARG A 51 36.20 -35.15 -16.50
N LYS A 52 35.49 -35.60 -15.48
CA LYS A 52 35.96 -35.58 -14.08
C LYS A 52 37.20 -36.46 -13.81
N GLY A 53 37.64 -37.25 -14.81
CA GLY A 53 38.72 -38.25 -14.71
C GLY A 53 40.12 -37.86 -15.21
N GLY A 54 40.37 -36.62 -15.64
CA GLY A 54 41.75 -36.09 -15.74
C GLY A 54 42.65 -36.56 -16.90
N VAL A 55 42.13 -37.02 -18.04
CA VAL A 55 42.93 -37.18 -19.28
C VAL A 55 42.08 -36.88 -20.51
N GLY A 56 42.58 -36.03 -21.42
CA GLY A 56 42.11 -36.01 -22.82
C GLY A 56 41.82 -34.63 -23.39
N THR A 57 42.71 -34.20 -24.26
CA THR A 57 42.69 -33.03 -25.14
C THR A 57 41.43 -32.98 -26.04
N GLU A 58 40.91 -31.76 -26.19
CA GLU A 58 39.98 -31.25 -27.20
C GLU A 58 38.51 -31.73 -27.26
N THR A 59 37.54 -30.81 -27.03
CA THR A 59 36.36 -30.50 -27.89
C THR A 59 35.26 -29.72 -27.14
N GLU A 60 34.86 -28.54 -27.63
CA GLU A 60 33.49 -27.95 -27.62
C GLU A 60 32.66 -27.87 -26.31
N ILE A 61 33.20 -28.18 -25.13
CA ILE A 61 32.44 -28.28 -23.87
C ILE A 61 33.12 -27.48 -22.76
N ILE A 62 32.32 -26.67 -22.07
CA ILE A 62 32.75 -25.82 -20.96
C ILE A 62 33.15 -26.69 -19.75
N SER A 63 34.38 -26.53 -19.26
CA SER A 63 34.87 -27.23 -18.06
C SER A 63 34.37 -26.57 -16.76
N ALA A 64 34.33 -27.34 -15.68
CA ALA A 64 33.94 -26.82 -14.36
C ALA A 64 34.91 -25.74 -13.83
N GLU A 65 36.19 -25.82 -14.21
CA GLU A 65 37.22 -24.85 -13.84
C GLU A 65 36.99 -23.49 -14.51
N ILE A 66 36.73 -23.48 -15.81
CA ILE A 66 36.40 -22.26 -16.58
C ILE A 66 35.08 -21.66 -16.09
N TYR A 67 34.09 -22.51 -15.79
CA TYR A 67 32.79 -22.07 -15.27
C TYR A 67 32.90 -21.44 -13.87
N GLY A 68 33.89 -21.84 -13.06
CA GLY A 68 34.11 -21.31 -11.71
C GLY A 68 34.83 -19.96 -11.65
N GLN A 69 35.55 -19.58 -12.71
CA GLN A 69 36.39 -18.36 -12.74
C GLN A 69 35.66 -17.10 -13.22
N VAL A 70 34.39 -17.22 -13.61
CA VAL A 70 33.63 -16.17 -14.29
C VAL A 70 32.39 -15.79 -13.47
N LYS A 71 31.92 -14.54 -13.61
CA LYS A 71 30.65 -14.10 -13.00
C LYS A 71 29.52 -15.09 -13.36
N GLN A 72 28.82 -15.57 -12.34
CA GLN A 72 27.86 -16.67 -12.44
C GLN A 72 26.70 -16.39 -13.42
N GLU A 73 26.43 -15.13 -13.70
CA GLU A 73 25.37 -14.66 -14.62
C GLU A 73 25.78 -14.64 -16.11
N LYS A 74 27.06 -14.93 -16.43
CA LYS A 74 27.55 -14.97 -17.82
C LYS A 74 27.08 -16.23 -18.53
N PHE A 75 27.07 -17.38 -17.86
CA PHE A 75 26.67 -18.66 -18.46
C PHE A 75 25.24 -19.02 -18.11
N ILE A 76 24.38 -19.14 -19.12
CA ILE A 76 22.95 -19.43 -18.97
C ILE A 76 22.69 -20.86 -19.45
N PRO A 77 22.35 -21.81 -18.55
CA PRO A 77 21.96 -23.16 -18.95
C PRO A 77 20.59 -23.15 -19.63
N ILE A 78 20.51 -23.76 -20.81
CA ILE A 78 19.29 -23.93 -21.60
C ILE A 78 18.97 -25.41 -21.64
N VAL A 79 17.85 -25.80 -21.04
CA VAL A 79 17.38 -27.19 -21.06
C VAL A 79 16.51 -27.37 -22.28
N VAL A 80 16.89 -28.33 -23.14
CA VAL A 80 16.12 -28.67 -24.34
C VAL A 80 15.44 -30.04 -24.23
N GLU A 81 15.72 -30.79 -23.15
CA GLU A 81 15.10 -32.10 -22.90
C GLU A 81 15.11 -32.48 -21.42
N TYR A 82 14.21 -33.40 -21.06
CA TYR A 82 14.10 -34.00 -19.74
C TYR A 82 14.35 -35.51 -19.82
N ASP A 83 14.91 -36.07 -18.76
CA ASP A 83 15.17 -37.51 -18.67
C ASP A 83 13.89 -38.33 -18.40
N ALA A 84 14.04 -39.66 -18.38
CA ALA A 84 12.93 -40.59 -18.13
C ALA A 84 12.24 -40.38 -16.77
N ASN A 85 12.90 -39.72 -15.81
CA ASN A 85 12.37 -39.41 -14.49
C ASN A 85 11.81 -37.98 -14.41
N ARG A 86 11.64 -37.30 -15.56
CA ARG A 86 11.24 -35.89 -15.66
C ARG A 86 12.18 -34.94 -14.93
N GLN A 87 13.48 -35.24 -14.90
CA GLN A 87 14.50 -34.31 -14.41
C GLN A 87 15.15 -33.59 -15.59
N ALA A 88 15.44 -32.30 -15.40
CA ALA A 88 16.12 -31.50 -16.40
C ALA A 88 17.52 -32.07 -16.69
N VAL A 89 17.82 -32.27 -17.98
CA VAL A 89 19.11 -32.79 -18.40
C VAL A 89 20.16 -31.69 -18.26
N LEU A 90 20.97 -31.77 -17.20
CA LEU A 90 22.04 -30.81 -16.91
C LEU A 90 23.34 -31.52 -16.52
N PRO A 91 24.51 -30.99 -16.93
CA PRO A 91 25.80 -31.41 -16.39
C PRO A 91 25.84 -31.31 -14.86
N THR A 92 26.60 -32.18 -14.21
CA THR A 92 26.64 -32.28 -12.74
C THR A 92 27.04 -30.98 -12.07
N PHE A 93 27.94 -30.20 -12.69
CA PHE A 93 28.40 -28.92 -12.18
C PHE A 93 27.37 -27.77 -12.32
N MET A 94 26.31 -27.97 -13.10
CA MET A 94 25.23 -27.00 -13.32
C MET A 94 23.93 -27.32 -12.58
N LYS A 95 23.82 -28.48 -11.91
CA LYS A 95 22.59 -28.93 -11.24
C LYS A 95 22.03 -27.97 -10.19
N SER A 96 22.88 -27.15 -9.56
CA SER A 96 22.48 -26.17 -8.54
C SER A 96 22.12 -24.80 -9.12
N ARG A 97 22.19 -24.62 -10.44
CA ARG A 97 22.00 -23.32 -11.11
C ARG A 97 20.58 -23.20 -11.66
N ILE A 98 20.10 -21.97 -11.70
CA ILE A 98 18.84 -21.63 -12.36
C ILE A 98 19.04 -21.79 -13.87
N TYR A 99 18.20 -22.58 -14.52
CA TYR A 99 18.20 -22.82 -15.95
C TYR A 99 16.97 -22.20 -16.62
N ILE A 100 17.00 -22.12 -17.95
CA ILE A 100 15.87 -21.72 -18.79
C ILE A 100 15.40 -22.95 -19.57
N ASP A 101 14.10 -23.22 -19.52
CA ASP A 101 13.49 -24.37 -20.20
C ASP A 101 12.96 -23.98 -21.57
N LEU A 102 13.46 -24.63 -22.62
CA LEU A 102 13.00 -24.49 -24.00
C LEU A 102 12.65 -25.86 -24.62
N SER A 103 12.30 -26.85 -23.78
CA SER A 103 12.20 -28.26 -24.18
C SER A 103 11.00 -28.64 -25.04
N ASN A 104 9.92 -27.87 -25.02
CA ASN A 104 8.72 -28.13 -25.82
C ASN A 104 7.92 -26.85 -26.11
N ASP A 105 7.00 -26.92 -27.06
CA ASP A 105 6.24 -25.77 -27.56
C ASP A 105 5.39 -25.07 -26.48
N ASP A 106 4.87 -25.82 -25.50
CA ASP A 106 4.04 -25.27 -24.42
C ASP A 106 4.85 -24.35 -23.48
N VAL A 107 6.13 -24.66 -23.26
CA VAL A 107 7.03 -23.88 -22.39
C VAL A 107 7.95 -22.93 -23.16
N TYR A 108 8.08 -23.11 -24.47
CA TYR A 108 9.01 -22.38 -25.33
C TYR A 108 8.79 -20.86 -25.29
N GLY A 109 7.54 -20.41 -25.34
CA GLY A 109 7.22 -18.98 -25.34
C GLY A 109 7.68 -18.27 -24.06
N ASP A 110 7.41 -18.87 -22.91
CA ASP A 110 7.79 -18.34 -21.60
C ASP A 110 9.31 -18.42 -21.38
N GLY A 111 9.93 -19.55 -21.73
CA GLY A 111 11.38 -19.73 -21.65
C GLY A 111 12.14 -18.77 -22.57
N PHE A 112 11.65 -18.54 -23.80
CA PHE A 112 12.26 -17.60 -24.73
C PHE A 112 12.15 -16.15 -24.21
N GLY A 113 11.00 -15.80 -23.63
CA GLY A 113 10.82 -14.52 -22.94
C GLY A 113 11.71 -14.35 -21.71
N GLN A 114 12.02 -15.43 -20.99
CA GLN A 114 12.98 -15.43 -19.88
C GLN A 114 14.43 -15.26 -20.39
N LEU A 115 14.78 -15.92 -21.50
CA LEU A 115 16.09 -15.84 -22.13
C LEU A 115 16.40 -14.41 -22.59
N LEU A 116 15.47 -13.76 -23.30
CA LEU A 116 15.66 -12.38 -23.74
C LEU A 116 15.86 -11.43 -22.55
N ARG A 117 15.07 -11.60 -21.48
CA ARG A 117 15.22 -10.82 -20.24
C ARG A 117 16.59 -11.02 -19.60
N ALA A 118 17.09 -12.26 -19.59
CA ALA A 118 18.42 -12.56 -19.07
C ALA A 118 19.52 -11.93 -19.93
N ILE A 119 19.40 -11.96 -21.26
CA ILE A 119 20.36 -11.33 -22.18
C ILE A 119 20.44 -9.81 -21.99
N TYR A 120 19.30 -9.15 -21.75
CA TYR A 120 19.23 -7.70 -21.54
C TYR A 120 19.46 -7.24 -20.09
N ASP A 121 19.78 -8.14 -19.16
CA ASP A 121 19.88 -7.86 -17.72
C ASP A 121 18.61 -7.18 -17.15
N ARG A 122 17.44 -7.59 -17.65
CA ARG A 122 16.11 -7.10 -17.24
C ARG A 122 15.28 -8.22 -16.62
N PRO A 123 15.58 -8.67 -15.38
CA PRO A 123 14.87 -9.78 -14.76
C PRO A 123 13.38 -9.47 -14.59
N LYS A 124 12.53 -10.50 -14.71
CA LYS A 124 11.06 -10.40 -14.55
C LYS A 124 10.68 -9.83 -13.17
N TYR A 125 11.50 -10.11 -12.16
CA TYR A 125 11.35 -9.61 -10.80
C TYR A 125 12.57 -8.76 -10.46
N LYS A 126 12.46 -7.44 -10.56
CA LYS A 126 13.50 -6.52 -10.11
C LYS A 126 13.37 -6.38 -8.59
N ARG A 127 14.45 -6.65 -7.85
CA ARG A 127 14.49 -6.33 -6.41
C ARG A 127 14.18 -4.84 -6.26
N PRO A 128 13.18 -4.44 -5.46
CA PRO A 128 12.96 -3.03 -5.18
C PRO A 128 14.25 -2.43 -4.62
N GLU A 129 14.49 -1.15 -4.89
CA GLU A 129 15.65 -0.46 -4.32
C GLU A 129 15.63 -0.66 -2.80
N LEU A 130 16.81 -0.91 -2.22
CA LEU A 130 16.93 -1.07 -0.79
C LEU A 130 16.47 0.25 -0.17
N GLY A 131 15.34 0.23 0.54
CA GLY A 131 14.91 1.39 1.32
C GLY A 131 15.99 1.80 2.31
N ALA A 132 15.96 3.04 2.77
CA ALA A 132 16.77 3.45 3.91
C ALA A 132 16.55 2.47 5.08
N ALA A 133 17.58 2.27 5.91
CA ALA A 133 17.43 1.52 7.15
C ALA A 133 16.20 2.06 7.91
N PRO A 134 15.33 1.19 8.46
CA PRO A 134 14.19 1.67 9.23
C PRO A 134 14.68 2.57 10.38
N GLU A 135 14.27 3.83 10.38
CA GLU A 135 14.68 4.84 11.38
C GLU A 135 14.27 4.49 12.82
N PHE A 136 13.56 3.39 13.08
CA PHE A 136 13.35 2.92 14.46
C PHE A 136 14.66 2.47 15.14
N LEU A 137 15.75 2.31 14.39
CA LEU A 137 17.09 2.04 14.93
C LEU A 137 17.88 3.30 15.33
N ASP A 138 17.39 4.49 14.97
CA ASP A 138 17.95 5.77 15.45
C ASP A 138 17.17 6.23 16.70
N ASP A 139 17.74 5.95 17.88
CA ASP A 139 17.18 6.20 19.22
C ASP A 139 16.81 7.68 19.51
N ALA A 140 17.16 8.63 18.65
CA ALA A 140 16.95 10.06 18.88
C ALA A 140 15.54 10.57 18.53
N LEU A 141 14.74 9.83 17.76
CA LEU A 141 13.42 10.28 17.25
C LEU A 141 12.29 9.26 17.43
N ALA A 142 12.49 8.20 18.21
CA ALA A 142 11.45 7.22 18.49
C ALA A 142 10.25 7.91 19.18
N THR A 143 9.12 8.03 18.48
CA THR A 143 7.85 8.45 19.08
C THR A 143 7.54 7.47 20.21
N ALA A 144 7.51 7.95 21.45
CA ALA A 144 7.14 7.09 22.56
C ALA A 144 5.65 6.77 22.42
N ILE A 145 5.28 5.53 22.68
CA ILE A 145 3.88 5.08 22.64
C ILE A 145 3.41 5.02 24.09
N PRO A 146 2.23 5.58 24.47
CA PRO A 146 1.67 5.48 25.82
C PRO A 146 1.14 4.07 26.13
N VAL A 147 2.01 3.05 26.07
CA VAL A 147 1.65 1.63 26.23
C VAL A 147 1.10 1.36 27.63
N ARG A 148 1.73 1.93 28.66
CA ARG A 148 1.33 1.73 30.06
C ARG A 148 -0.05 2.31 30.33
N GLU A 149 -0.29 3.55 29.91
CA GLU A 149 -1.57 4.24 30.05
C GLU A 149 -2.66 3.51 29.28
N PHE A 150 -2.35 3.04 28.07
CA PHE A 150 -3.28 2.26 27.26
C PHE A 150 -3.63 0.91 27.90
N GLN A 151 -2.65 0.16 28.42
CA GLN A 151 -2.91 -1.11 29.10
C GLN A 151 -3.79 -0.93 30.34
N ALA A 152 -3.54 0.11 31.14
CA ALA A 152 -4.36 0.43 32.29
C ALA A 152 -5.81 0.77 31.89
N LEU A 153 -5.97 1.63 30.87
CA LEU A 153 -7.28 1.94 30.29
C LEU A 153 -7.98 0.67 29.80
N ARG A 154 -7.27 -0.16 29.03
CA ARG A 154 -7.81 -1.37 28.42
C ARG A 154 -8.36 -2.33 29.46
N SER A 155 -7.56 -2.67 30.47
CA SER A 155 -8.01 -3.54 31.57
C SER A 155 -9.22 -2.94 32.30
N ALA A 156 -9.23 -1.63 32.56
CA ALA A 156 -10.38 -0.99 33.19
C ALA A 156 -11.65 -1.01 32.33
N THR A 157 -11.54 -0.82 31.01
CA THR A 157 -12.66 -0.88 30.08
C THR A 157 -13.19 -2.31 29.94
N GLU A 158 -12.31 -3.29 29.74
CA GLU A 158 -12.70 -4.71 29.59
C GLU A 158 -13.38 -5.26 30.86
N GLU A 159 -12.94 -4.81 32.05
CA GLU A 159 -13.54 -5.17 33.33
C GLU A 159 -14.74 -4.29 33.75
N GLY A 160 -15.13 -3.29 32.95
CA GLY A 160 -16.26 -2.40 33.26
C GLY A 160 -16.05 -1.50 34.49
N LYS A 161 -14.80 -1.17 34.82
CA LYS A 161 -14.45 -0.35 36.00
C LYS A 161 -14.83 1.13 35.78
N ALA A 162 -15.42 1.77 36.79
CA ALA A 162 -15.73 3.20 36.77
C ALA A 162 -14.49 4.11 36.58
N THR A 163 -13.29 3.61 36.90
CA THR A 163 -12.02 4.32 36.69
C THR A 163 -11.62 4.43 35.21
N ALA A 164 -12.25 3.70 34.29
CA ALA A 164 -11.93 3.70 32.87
C ALA A 164 -11.98 5.11 32.26
N ASP A 165 -12.99 5.93 32.62
CA ASP A 165 -13.13 7.31 32.15
C ASP A 165 -11.91 8.18 32.56
N GLY A 166 -11.43 8.04 33.80
CA GLY A 166 -10.24 8.76 34.27
C GLY A 166 -8.95 8.28 33.60
N LEU A 167 -8.80 6.98 33.40
CA LEU A 167 -7.64 6.38 32.73
C LEU A 167 -7.60 6.75 31.24
N GLU A 168 -8.76 6.89 30.61
CA GLU A 168 -8.88 7.37 29.24
C GLU A 168 -8.37 8.81 29.11
N ALA A 169 -8.69 9.69 30.07
CA ALA A 169 -8.14 11.05 30.09
C ALA A 169 -6.61 11.04 30.16
N ALA A 170 -6.03 10.18 30.98
CA ALA A 170 -4.57 10.05 31.11
C ALA A 170 -3.94 9.54 29.80
N TYR A 171 -4.53 8.50 29.20
CA TYR A 171 -4.09 7.95 27.92
C TYR A 171 -4.16 9.00 26.79
N VAL A 172 -5.31 9.65 26.61
CA VAL A 172 -5.51 10.65 25.55
C VAL A 172 -4.54 11.82 25.71
N LYS A 173 -4.33 12.31 26.95
CA LYS A 173 -3.35 13.36 27.20
C LYS A 173 -1.94 12.96 26.78
N GLN A 174 -1.49 11.76 27.13
CA GLN A 174 -0.16 11.31 26.71
C GLN A 174 -0.09 11.09 25.20
N PHE A 175 -1.14 10.53 24.59
CA PHE A 175 -1.21 10.34 23.14
C PHE A 175 -1.09 11.68 22.38
N GLN A 176 -1.79 12.73 22.84
CA GLN A 176 -1.70 14.08 22.28
C GLN A 176 -0.27 14.64 22.34
N LEU A 177 0.42 14.46 23.48
CA LEU A 177 1.81 14.90 23.64
C LEU A 177 2.76 14.19 22.67
N GLU A 178 2.57 12.89 22.42
CA GLU A 178 3.41 12.13 21.49
C GLU A 178 3.10 12.49 20.03
N LEU A 179 1.82 12.72 19.71
CA LEU A 179 1.40 13.17 18.39
C LEU A 179 2.07 14.51 18.02
N ALA A 180 2.09 15.48 18.93
CA ALA A 180 2.67 16.80 18.70
C ALA A 180 4.18 16.78 18.38
N LYS A 181 4.91 15.71 18.75
CA LYS A 181 6.35 15.55 18.47
C LYS A 181 6.64 15.09 17.05
N LEU A 182 5.63 14.72 16.26
CA LEU A 182 5.84 14.20 14.90
C LEU A 182 6.23 15.29 13.89
N LEU A 183 6.02 16.56 14.22
CA LEU A 183 6.41 17.67 13.37
C LEU A 183 7.94 17.77 13.32
N VAL A 184 8.51 17.58 12.12
CA VAL A 184 9.94 17.77 11.86
C VAL A 184 10.10 18.82 10.77
N PRO A 185 10.24 20.11 11.12
CA PRO A 185 10.48 21.18 10.16
C PRO A 185 11.86 21.03 9.54
N LYS A 186 11.92 20.90 8.21
CA LYS A 186 13.16 20.92 7.44
C LYS A 186 12.98 21.76 6.18
N GLU A 187 14.02 22.49 5.83
CA GLU A 187 14.08 23.36 4.64
C GLU A 187 14.87 22.65 3.53
N THR A 188 14.26 21.66 2.88
CA THR A 188 14.88 20.92 1.77
C THR A 188 13.96 20.88 0.54
N ALA A 189 14.54 20.60 -0.63
CA ALA A 189 13.81 20.50 -1.90
C ALA A 189 13.02 19.19 -2.03
N ASP A 190 13.42 18.17 -1.27
CA ASP A 190 12.91 16.81 -1.20
C ASP A 190 12.12 16.55 0.09
N TYR A 191 11.55 17.59 0.70
CA TYR A 191 10.81 17.48 1.96
C TYR A 191 9.67 16.44 1.93
N ASP A 192 9.17 16.08 0.75
CA ASP A 192 8.19 15.00 0.62
C ASP A 192 8.75 13.61 1.03
N ASP A 193 10.07 13.38 0.99
CA ASP A 193 10.70 12.21 1.61
C ASP A 193 10.58 12.25 3.14
N GLU A 194 10.75 13.42 3.76
CA GLU A 194 10.58 13.60 5.20
C GLU A 194 9.13 13.35 5.64
N ILE A 195 8.14 13.77 4.82
CA ILE A 195 6.72 13.49 5.10
C ILE A 195 6.47 11.98 5.10
N VAL A 196 6.98 11.25 4.10
CA VAL A 196 6.82 9.79 4.05
C VAL A 196 7.54 9.11 5.21
N ALA A 197 8.74 9.57 5.57
CA ALA A 197 9.48 9.07 6.73
C ALA A 197 8.71 9.34 8.03
N ALA A 198 8.17 10.53 8.22
CA ALA A 198 7.35 10.90 9.37
C ALA A 198 6.07 10.04 9.48
N ILE A 199 5.40 9.78 8.35
CA ILE A 199 4.26 8.84 8.30
C ILE A 199 4.73 7.45 8.74
N GLY A 200 5.87 6.99 8.24
CA GLY A 200 6.52 5.75 8.66
C GLY A 200 6.75 5.68 10.18
N ARG A 201 7.42 6.69 10.75
CA ARG A 201 7.68 6.80 12.20
C ARG A 201 6.41 6.87 13.04
N ALA A 202 5.34 7.46 12.53
CA ALA A 202 4.05 7.53 13.22
C ALA A 202 3.27 6.19 13.25
N LYS A 203 3.75 5.15 12.55
CA LYS A 203 3.06 3.85 12.48
C LYS A 203 2.72 3.24 13.83
N PRO A 204 3.64 3.17 14.82
CA PRO A 204 3.32 2.55 16.11
C PRO A 204 2.26 3.34 16.89
N LEU A 205 2.27 4.67 16.80
CA LEU A 205 1.25 5.54 17.39
C LEU A 205 -0.12 5.32 16.73
N ARG A 206 -0.14 5.21 15.39
CA ARG A 206 -1.34 4.85 14.61
C ARG A 206 -1.88 3.48 14.99
N ASP A 207 -1.02 2.48 15.13
CA ASP A 207 -1.44 1.12 15.45
C ASP A 207 -2.02 1.05 16.88
N GLN A 208 -1.49 1.84 17.82
CA GLN A 208 -2.10 1.99 19.13
C GLN A 208 -3.46 2.73 19.07
N PHE A 209 -3.60 3.75 18.21
CA PHE A 209 -4.89 4.41 17.99
C PHE A 209 -5.95 3.43 17.47
N ASP A 210 -5.61 2.58 16.51
CA ASP A 210 -6.49 1.52 16.00
C ASP A 210 -6.95 0.58 17.12
N GLN A 211 -6.02 0.13 17.97
CA GLN A 211 -6.35 -0.69 19.14
C GLN A 211 -7.28 0.04 20.12
N TYR A 212 -7.05 1.33 20.34
CA TYR A 212 -7.87 2.16 21.22
C TYR A 212 -9.30 2.33 20.70
N VAL A 213 -9.50 2.73 19.45
CA VAL A 213 -10.86 2.90 18.90
C VAL A 213 -11.57 1.56 18.72
N SER A 214 -10.83 0.50 18.38
CA SER A 214 -11.36 -0.87 18.31
C SER A 214 -11.86 -1.37 19.66
N MET A 215 -11.06 -1.20 20.72
CA MET A 215 -11.47 -1.55 22.09
C MET A 215 -12.69 -0.74 22.52
N LYS A 216 -12.70 0.56 22.25
CA LYS A 216 -13.85 1.41 22.60
C LYS A 216 -15.14 1.00 21.90
N ALA A 217 -15.07 0.66 20.62
CA ALA A 217 -16.23 0.21 19.87
C ALA A 217 -16.72 -1.16 20.38
N ALA A 218 -15.80 -2.08 20.70
CA ALA A 218 -16.16 -3.45 21.08
C ALA A 218 -16.69 -3.58 22.51
N PHE A 219 -16.15 -2.81 23.47
CA PHE A 219 -16.51 -2.89 24.89
C PHE A 219 -17.40 -1.74 25.36
N GLY A 220 -17.51 -0.67 24.57
CA GLY A 220 -18.40 0.45 24.85
C GLY A 220 -19.85 0.12 24.48
N GLN A 221 -20.80 0.66 25.24
CA GLN A 221 -22.17 0.75 24.75
C GLN A 221 -22.25 1.76 23.61
N ASP A 222 -23.23 1.62 22.72
CA ASP A 222 -23.55 2.61 21.69
C ASP A 222 -24.13 3.88 22.33
N THR A 223 -23.27 4.61 23.05
CA THR A 223 -23.59 5.78 23.86
C THR A 223 -22.68 6.93 23.44
N PRO A 224 -23.20 7.88 22.64
CA PRO A 224 -22.51 9.08 22.17
C PRO A 224 -21.51 9.73 23.15
N LYS A 225 -21.97 9.99 24.39
CA LYS A 225 -21.14 10.65 25.43
C LYS A 225 -19.84 9.92 25.77
N ALA A 226 -19.77 8.60 25.58
CA ALA A 226 -18.57 7.81 25.83
C ALA A 226 -17.43 8.14 24.85
N TRP A 227 -17.71 8.79 23.71
CA TRP A 227 -16.74 9.11 22.68
C TRP A 227 -16.16 10.52 22.74
N ARG A 228 -16.60 11.35 23.70
CA ARG A 228 -16.15 12.75 23.86
C ARG A 228 -14.63 12.93 23.86
N ARG A 229 -13.86 12.01 24.45
CA ARG A 229 -12.39 12.10 24.47
C ARG A 229 -11.74 11.68 23.16
N THR A 230 -12.35 10.74 22.44
CA THR A 230 -11.93 10.40 21.08
C THR A 230 -12.17 11.60 20.16
N LEU A 231 -13.31 12.28 20.30
CA LEU A 231 -13.61 13.50 19.54
C LEU A 231 -12.63 14.64 19.87
N ALA A 232 -12.33 14.87 21.14
CA ALA A 232 -11.31 15.83 21.56
C ALA A 232 -9.89 15.48 21.03
N LEU A 233 -9.57 14.19 20.91
CA LEU A 233 -8.32 13.75 20.29
C LEU A 233 -8.30 14.03 18.79
N LEU A 234 -9.40 13.75 18.07
CA LEU A 234 -9.54 14.08 16.65
C LEU A 234 -9.47 15.61 16.42
N GLU A 235 -10.10 16.41 17.28
CA GLU A 235 -10.00 17.88 17.26
C GLU A 235 -8.55 18.35 17.48
N HIS A 236 -7.83 17.74 18.42
CA HIS A 236 -6.42 18.04 18.62
C HIS A 236 -5.57 17.76 17.37
N VAL A 237 -5.84 16.64 16.66
CA VAL A 237 -5.16 16.35 15.38
C VAL A 237 -5.42 17.46 14.35
N LEU A 238 -6.63 18.03 14.32
CA LEU A 238 -6.94 19.18 13.47
C LEU A 238 -6.17 20.43 13.90
N SER A 239 -6.06 20.70 15.21
CA SER A 239 -5.29 21.85 15.72
C SER A 239 -3.79 21.75 15.40
N LEU A 240 -3.24 20.54 15.27
CA LEU A 240 -1.83 20.36 14.89
C LEU A 240 -1.57 20.65 13.40
N ARG A 241 -2.62 20.86 12.60
CA ARG A 241 -2.49 21.22 11.17
C ARG A 241 -2.19 22.70 10.95
N THR A 242 -2.00 23.45 12.02
CA THR A 242 -1.71 24.88 11.99
C THR A 242 -0.41 25.17 12.73
N PRO A 243 0.31 26.22 12.33
CA PRO A 243 1.56 26.59 12.97
C PRO A 243 1.34 26.90 14.45
N PRO A 244 2.21 26.40 15.35
CA PRO A 244 2.13 26.72 16.76
C PRO A 244 2.42 28.20 17.00
N GLU A 245 1.94 28.72 18.14
CA GLU A 245 2.24 30.08 18.57
C GLU A 245 3.76 30.34 18.59
N GLY A 246 4.18 31.47 18.01
CA GLY A 246 5.59 31.85 17.89
C GLY A 246 6.29 31.35 16.62
N MET A 247 5.68 30.47 15.82
CA MET A 247 6.21 30.07 14.50
C MET A 247 5.85 31.11 13.44
N ASN A 248 6.74 32.08 13.23
CA ASN A 248 6.53 33.21 12.30
C ASN A 248 6.82 32.89 10.82
N SER A 249 7.41 31.72 10.53
CA SER A 249 7.68 31.26 9.18
C SER A 249 7.50 29.74 9.13
N TYR A 250 6.76 29.26 8.14
CA TYR A 250 6.50 27.84 7.96
C TYR A 250 6.15 27.52 6.51
N ARG A 251 6.29 26.24 6.16
CA ARG A 251 5.74 25.67 4.94
C ARG A 251 4.47 24.89 5.27
N GLU A 252 3.43 25.06 4.47
CA GLU A 252 2.15 24.35 4.67
C GLU A 252 2.33 22.83 4.68
N GLU A 253 3.25 22.30 3.88
CA GLU A 253 3.51 20.86 3.73
C GLU A 253 4.11 20.24 5.00
N TRP A 254 4.68 21.03 5.92
CA TRP A 254 5.18 20.53 7.20
C TRP A 254 4.08 19.84 8.03
N PHE A 255 2.84 20.30 7.86
CA PHE A 255 1.69 19.80 8.60
C PHE A 255 0.98 18.64 7.88
N ASP A 256 1.48 18.19 6.73
CA ASP A 256 0.85 17.12 5.96
C ASP A 256 0.87 15.76 6.69
N ILE A 257 1.80 15.55 7.63
CA ILE A 257 1.76 14.40 8.55
C ILE A 257 0.44 14.35 9.34
N TYR A 258 -0.02 15.49 9.87
CA TYR A 258 -1.27 15.57 10.65
C TYR A 258 -2.51 15.55 9.76
N ARG A 259 -2.39 16.00 8.51
CA ARG A 259 -3.44 15.84 7.51
C ARG A 259 -3.63 14.36 7.15
N PHE A 260 -2.53 13.65 6.89
CA PHE A 260 -2.54 12.20 6.65
C PHE A 260 -3.08 11.42 7.86
N LEU A 261 -2.52 11.64 9.05
CA LEU A 261 -2.93 10.91 10.25
C LEU A 261 -4.37 11.22 10.65
N GLY A 262 -4.84 12.47 10.51
CA GLY A 262 -6.24 12.77 10.80
C GLY A 262 -7.21 12.07 9.84
N TRP A 263 -6.87 11.96 8.55
CA TRP A 263 -7.65 11.16 7.61
C TRP A 263 -7.66 9.68 8.04
N GLU A 264 -6.49 9.11 8.34
CA GLU A 264 -6.34 7.73 8.78
C GLU A 264 -7.09 7.44 10.09
N PHE A 265 -7.02 8.33 11.08
CA PHE A 265 -7.71 8.21 12.36
C PHE A 265 -9.22 8.30 12.22
N MET A 266 -9.73 9.16 11.32
CA MET A 266 -11.16 9.22 11.03
C MET A 266 -11.65 7.91 10.41
N LEU A 267 -10.90 7.36 9.44
CA LEU A 267 -11.24 6.08 8.82
C LEU A 267 -11.20 4.91 9.80
N LEU A 268 -10.20 4.86 10.68
CA LEU A 268 -10.11 3.84 11.74
C LEU A 268 -11.26 3.94 12.74
N THR A 269 -11.61 5.17 13.15
CA THR A 269 -12.72 5.43 14.06
C THR A 269 -14.04 4.95 13.47
N VAL A 270 -14.34 5.35 12.24
CA VAL A 270 -15.57 4.94 11.55
C VAL A 270 -15.57 3.44 11.26
N GLY A 271 -14.44 2.88 10.84
CA GLY A 271 -14.29 1.44 10.59
C GLY A 271 -14.62 0.60 11.82
N ALA A 272 -14.09 0.98 12.98
CA ALA A 272 -14.39 0.32 14.25
C ALA A 272 -15.88 0.43 14.62
N LEU A 273 -16.48 1.61 14.49
CA LEU A 273 -17.91 1.82 14.80
C LEU A 273 -18.84 1.06 13.85
N LEU A 274 -18.50 0.99 12.56
CA LEU A 274 -19.23 0.20 11.57
C LEU A 274 -19.14 -1.30 11.86
N ARG A 275 -17.95 -1.80 12.22
CA ARG A 275 -17.74 -3.21 12.57
C ARG A 275 -18.60 -3.66 13.74
N GLU A 276 -18.70 -2.82 14.77
CA GLU A 276 -19.44 -3.11 16.00
C GLU A 276 -20.90 -2.63 15.96
N HIS A 277 -21.38 -2.16 14.79
CA HIS A 277 -22.75 -1.68 14.60
C HIS A 277 -23.16 -0.56 15.59
N ALA A 278 -22.22 0.29 16.00
CA ALA A 278 -22.44 1.40 16.94
C ALA A 278 -23.04 2.63 16.21
N TRP A 279 -24.28 2.48 15.74
CA TRP A 279 -24.93 3.40 14.80
C TRP A 279 -25.20 4.79 15.39
N GLN A 280 -25.60 4.87 16.66
CA GLN A 280 -25.90 6.16 17.31
C GLN A 280 -24.63 6.97 17.52
N THR A 281 -23.59 6.31 17.99
CA THR A 281 -22.27 6.92 18.19
C THR A 281 -21.68 7.34 16.84
N LEU A 282 -21.77 6.51 15.81
CA LEU A 282 -21.31 6.88 14.47
C LEU A 282 -22.04 8.09 13.91
N ASN A 283 -23.37 8.17 14.09
CA ASN A 283 -24.12 9.36 13.75
C ASN A 283 -23.58 10.61 14.45
N GLN A 284 -23.32 10.52 15.77
CA GLN A 284 -22.79 11.64 16.54
C GLN A 284 -21.39 12.04 16.06
N VAL A 285 -20.47 11.08 15.87
CA VAL A 285 -19.10 11.36 15.38
C VAL A 285 -19.14 12.12 14.05
N CYS A 286 -20.04 11.75 13.14
CA CYS A 286 -20.22 12.46 11.87
C CYS A 286 -21.10 13.72 11.95
N SER A 287 -21.68 14.02 13.11
CA SER A 287 -22.45 15.25 13.37
C SER A 287 -21.66 16.24 14.23
N GLU A 288 -20.51 15.83 14.76
CA GLU A 288 -19.70 16.66 15.63
C GLU A 288 -19.22 17.93 14.91
N VAL A 289 -19.25 19.04 15.64
CA VAL A 289 -18.66 20.30 15.23
C VAL A 289 -17.28 20.39 15.85
N PHE A 290 -16.25 20.32 15.03
CA PHE A 290 -14.86 20.47 15.45
C PHE A 290 -14.49 21.94 15.45
N VAL A 291 -13.85 22.37 16.52
CA VAL A 291 -13.44 23.76 16.71
C VAL A 291 -11.93 23.81 16.88
N PHE A 292 -11.25 24.47 15.93
CA PHE A 292 -9.81 24.67 15.98
C PHE A 292 -9.43 25.97 15.26
N ASP A 293 -8.33 26.58 15.69
CA ASP A 293 -7.85 27.81 15.08
C ASP A 293 -7.18 27.54 13.75
N ARG A 294 -7.64 28.24 12.70
CA ARG A 294 -6.99 28.28 11.39
C ARG A 294 -6.67 29.72 11.01
N HIS A 295 -5.38 30.04 11.06
CA HIS A 295 -4.87 31.38 10.72
C HIS A 295 -5.51 32.50 11.56
N GLY A 296 -5.75 32.24 12.85
CA GLY A 296 -6.36 33.20 13.78
C GLY A 296 -7.88 33.35 13.66
N ASP A 297 -8.54 32.50 12.88
CA ASP A 297 -9.99 32.44 12.75
C ASP A 297 -10.51 31.09 13.29
N GLN A 298 -11.20 31.14 14.43
CA GLN A 298 -11.85 29.98 15.03
C GLN A 298 -13.14 29.71 14.24
N ARG A 299 -13.24 28.51 13.65
CA ARG A 299 -14.43 28.14 12.87
C ARG A 299 -15.03 26.83 13.32
N ASP A 300 -16.34 26.78 13.25
CA ASP A 300 -17.12 25.55 13.35
C ASP A 300 -16.93 24.74 12.06
N ARG A 301 -16.34 23.56 12.18
CA ARG A 301 -16.03 22.68 11.05
C ARG A 301 -16.65 21.31 11.23
N SER A 302 -16.92 20.64 10.11
CA SER A 302 -17.44 19.27 10.12
C SER A 302 -16.32 18.25 9.92
N PHE A 303 -16.67 16.96 9.99
CA PHE A 303 -15.76 15.87 9.69
C PHE A 303 -15.10 15.95 8.29
N LEU A 304 -15.62 16.78 7.37
CA LEU A 304 -15.04 16.97 6.04
C LEU A 304 -13.60 17.51 6.09
N GLU A 305 -13.20 18.20 7.16
CA GLU A 305 -11.81 18.67 7.30
C GLU A 305 -10.81 17.50 7.37
N PHE A 306 -11.23 16.28 7.73
CA PHE A 306 -10.32 15.14 7.76
C PHE A 306 -9.99 14.58 6.37
N GLU A 307 -10.78 14.86 5.32
CA GLU A 307 -10.43 14.49 3.93
C GLU A 307 -9.61 15.61 3.30
N ALA A 308 -8.30 15.59 3.54
CA ALA A 308 -7.38 16.55 2.94
C ALA A 308 -6.67 15.93 1.73
N ASN A 309 -6.66 16.64 0.60
CA ASN A 309 -5.82 16.32 -0.54
C ASN A 309 -4.35 16.69 -0.25
N LEU A 310 -3.48 15.68 -0.13
CA LEU A 310 -2.07 15.88 0.18
C LEU A 310 -1.25 16.16 -1.08
N ARG A 311 -1.16 17.43 -1.47
CA ARG A 311 -0.39 17.87 -2.65
C ARG A 311 1.09 17.50 -2.56
N SER A 312 1.67 17.44 -1.36
CA SER A 312 3.04 16.98 -1.15
C SER A 312 3.26 15.54 -1.64
N LEU A 313 2.26 14.68 -1.50
CA LEU A 313 2.30 13.28 -1.92
C LEU A 313 1.79 13.13 -3.35
N ASP A 314 0.49 13.38 -3.57
CA ASP A 314 -0.18 13.00 -4.81
C ASP A 314 0.23 13.86 -6.02
N GLU A 315 0.73 15.09 -5.80
CA GLU A 315 1.26 15.96 -6.85
C GLU A 315 2.81 16.01 -6.85
N ARG A 316 3.43 16.50 -5.77
CA ARG A 316 4.86 16.84 -5.73
C ARG A 316 5.73 15.58 -5.77
N ARG A 317 5.58 14.67 -4.79
CA ARG A 317 6.33 13.41 -4.75
C ARG A 317 6.11 12.58 -6.01
N ASN A 318 4.84 12.41 -6.37
CA ASN A 318 4.43 11.61 -7.54
C ASN A 318 5.11 12.10 -8.83
N ARG A 319 5.18 13.43 -9.03
CA ARG A 319 5.88 14.06 -10.16
C ARG A 319 7.39 13.97 -10.05
N ARG A 320 7.97 14.34 -8.89
CA ARG A 320 9.42 14.39 -8.66
C ARG A 320 10.08 13.03 -8.89
N LEU A 321 9.44 11.97 -8.38
CA LEU A 321 9.93 10.60 -8.47
C LEU A 321 9.41 9.84 -9.71
N GLY A 322 8.54 10.45 -10.52
CA GLY A 322 7.98 9.83 -11.72
C GLY A 322 7.21 8.53 -11.45
N LEU A 323 6.54 8.43 -10.29
CA LEU A 323 5.95 7.19 -9.78
C LEU A 323 4.71 6.74 -10.57
N ARG A 324 4.03 7.69 -11.23
CA ARG A 324 2.80 7.45 -12.02
C ARG A 324 1.72 6.73 -11.21
N ARG A 325 1.59 7.08 -9.93
CA ARG A 325 0.56 6.55 -9.03
C ARG A 325 -0.68 7.43 -9.09
N ILE A 326 -1.85 6.86 -8.84
CA ILE A 326 -3.10 7.61 -8.88
C ILE A 326 -3.30 8.37 -7.56
N SER A 327 -3.02 7.72 -6.42
CA SER A 327 -2.93 8.37 -5.12
C SER A 327 -1.90 7.65 -4.25
N ILE A 328 -0.78 8.31 -3.98
CA ILE A 328 0.23 7.85 -3.03
C ILE A 328 -0.36 7.83 -1.62
N GLN A 329 -1.24 8.80 -1.30
CA GLN A 329 -1.95 8.83 -0.03
C GLN A 329 -2.77 7.55 0.20
N ALA A 330 -3.51 7.06 -0.81
CA ALA A 330 -4.26 5.80 -0.71
C ALA A 330 -3.33 4.59 -0.59
N ASP A 331 -2.23 4.56 -1.36
CA ASP A 331 -1.22 3.51 -1.29
C ASP A 331 -0.61 3.39 0.11
N LEU A 332 -0.26 4.53 0.73
CA LEU A 332 0.31 4.53 2.06
C LEU A 332 -0.65 3.97 3.11
N ILE A 333 -1.95 4.28 3.05
CA ILE A 333 -2.92 3.64 3.97
C ILE A 333 -2.98 2.14 3.73
N HIS A 334 -3.05 1.71 2.47
CA HIS A 334 -3.10 0.28 2.11
C HIS A 334 -1.88 -0.48 2.67
N ASP A 335 -0.68 0.04 2.47
CA ASP A 335 0.57 -0.63 2.84
C ASP A 335 0.82 -0.62 4.37
N ARG A 336 0.09 0.21 5.12
CA ARG A 336 0.21 0.34 6.58
C ARG A 336 -0.69 -0.59 7.36
N ILE A 337 -1.61 -1.31 6.71
CA ILE A 337 -2.52 -2.25 7.37
C ILE A 337 -1.73 -3.36 8.07
N VAL A 338 -2.15 -3.70 9.30
CA VAL A 338 -1.51 -4.72 10.13
C VAL A 338 -2.42 -5.94 10.26
N ALA A 339 -1.81 -7.12 10.26
CA ALA A 339 -2.52 -8.36 10.56
C ALA A 339 -3.16 -8.30 11.96
N GLY A 340 -4.47 -8.55 12.04
CA GLY A 340 -5.22 -8.51 13.31
C GLY A 340 -5.68 -7.11 13.76
N GLY A 341 -5.39 -6.05 13.00
CA GLY A 341 -5.98 -4.72 13.17
C GLY A 341 -7.20 -4.51 12.28
N THR A 342 -7.60 -3.25 12.12
CA THR A 342 -8.65 -2.88 11.15
C THR A 342 -8.20 -3.22 9.73
N THR A 343 -9.01 -4.00 9.02
CA THR A 343 -8.72 -4.49 7.66
C THR A 343 -8.88 -3.38 6.62
N PHE A 344 -8.23 -3.53 5.47
CA PHE A 344 -8.38 -2.57 4.39
C PHE A 344 -9.82 -2.50 3.84
N THR A 345 -10.56 -3.62 3.85
CA THR A 345 -11.98 -3.62 3.49
C THR A 345 -12.83 -2.80 4.46
N GLU A 346 -12.54 -2.84 5.76
CA GLU A 346 -13.23 -1.99 6.74
C GLU A 346 -12.90 -0.51 6.56
N ILE A 347 -11.65 -0.19 6.19
CA ILE A 347 -11.25 1.16 5.82
C ILE A 347 -12.01 1.64 4.57
N MET A 348 -12.13 0.83 3.52
CA MET A 348 -12.92 1.18 2.34
C MET A 348 -14.41 1.40 2.66
N GLN A 349 -14.97 0.58 3.57
CA GLN A 349 -16.34 0.79 4.06
C GLN A 349 -16.48 2.10 4.82
N ALA A 350 -15.52 2.45 5.68
CA ALA A 350 -15.52 3.71 6.39
C ALA A 350 -15.45 4.91 5.44
N ASP A 351 -14.57 4.84 4.44
CA ASP A 351 -14.37 5.89 3.44
C ASP A 351 -15.64 6.10 2.58
N ALA A 352 -16.24 5.00 2.12
CA ALA A 352 -17.51 5.03 1.40
C ALA A 352 -18.68 5.56 2.26
N PHE A 353 -18.71 5.21 3.55
CA PHE A 353 -19.71 5.71 4.50
C PHE A 353 -19.62 7.21 4.66
N LEU A 354 -18.41 7.74 4.86
CA LEU A 354 -18.17 9.17 5.01
C LEU A 354 -18.55 9.95 3.74
N SER A 355 -18.29 9.40 2.56
CA SER A 355 -18.83 9.93 1.29
C SER A 355 -20.34 9.97 1.28
N LEU A 356 -21.03 8.86 1.56
CA LEU A 356 -22.50 8.83 1.60
C LEU A 356 -23.05 9.84 2.60
N ARG A 357 -22.49 9.86 3.82
CA ARG A 357 -22.87 10.78 4.89
C ARG A 357 -22.73 12.23 4.46
N SER A 358 -21.62 12.58 3.80
CA SER A 358 -21.41 13.94 3.29
C SER A 358 -22.43 14.33 2.23
N LEU A 359 -22.81 13.41 1.33
CA LEU A 359 -23.75 13.65 0.25
C LEU A 359 -25.18 13.86 0.76
N VAL A 360 -25.66 12.98 1.65
CA VAL A 360 -27.05 13.04 2.14
C VAL A 360 -27.29 14.12 3.21
N GLN A 361 -26.21 14.73 3.71
CA GLN A 361 -26.26 15.85 4.65
C GLN A 361 -25.81 17.18 4.01
N GLN A 362 -25.64 17.25 2.68
CA GLN A 362 -25.29 18.51 2.02
C GLN A 362 -26.36 19.57 2.29
N VAL A 363 -25.89 20.76 2.70
CA VAL A 363 -26.73 21.95 2.79
C VAL A 363 -27.02 22.46 1.39
N GLU A 364 -28.28 22.86 1.15
CA GLU A 364 -28.74 23.35 -0.15
C GLU A 364 -27.85 24.51 -0.65
N GLY A 365 -27.38 24.40 -1.90
CA GLY A 365 -26.47 25.38 -2.51
C GLY A 365 -24.97 25.15 -2.29
N ARG A 366 -24.56 24.22 -1.41
CA ARG A 366 -23.13 23.87 -1.19
C ARG A 366 -22.76 22.53 -1.84
N THR A 367 -22.78 22.48 -3.17
CA THR A 367 -22.50 21.25 -3.93
C THR A 367 -21.01 20.90 -4.04
N ARG A 368 -20.07 21.71 -3.54
CA ARG A 368 -18.63 21.45 -3.70
C ARG A 368 -17.92 20.89 -2.46
N GLU A 369 -18.62 20.80 -1.32
CA GLU A 369 -18.06 20.26 -0.08
C GLU A 369 -18.59 18.84 0.12
N PHE A 370 -17.76 17.84 -0.16
CA PHE A 370 -18.06 16.43 0.06
C PHE A 370 -16.79 15.65 0.41
N TRP A 371 -16.97 14.48 1.00
CA TRP A 371 -15.87 13.58 1.30
C TRP A 371 -15.57 12.71 0.07
N PHE A 372 -14.36 12.82 -0.50
CA PHE A 372 -13.95 12.01 -1.64
C PHE A 372 -13.33 10.67 -1.17
N PRO A 373 -13.88 9.50 -1.57
CA PRO A 373 -13.50 8.22 -0.98
C PRO A 373 -12.27 7.64 -1.66
N ARG A 374 -11.08 8.13 -1.25
CA ARG A 374 -9.79 7.83 -1.89
C ARG A 374 -9.45 6.34 -1.96
N THR A 375 -9.84 5.58 -0.95
CA THR A 375 -9.51 4.15 -0.83
C THR A 375 -10.30 3.27 -1.79
N LEU A 376 -11.41 3.76 -2.36
CA LEU A 376 -12.16 3.03 -3.39
C LEU A 376 -11.42 2.90 -4.73
N LEU A 377 -10.23 3.49 -4.85
CA LEU A 377 -9.25 3.14 -5.89
C LEU A 377 -8.98 1.62 -5.96
N TYR A 378 -9.03 0.96 -4.80
CA TYR A 378 -8.74 -0.45 -4.63
C TYR A 378 -10.01 -1.31 -4.64
N LEU A 379 -11.17 -0.70 -4.85
CA LEU A 379 -12.42 -1.44 -4.94
C LEU A 379 -12.37 -2.34 -6.17
N ASP A 380 -12.54 -3.64 -5.95
CA ASP A 380 -12.65 -4.61 -7.02
C ASP A 380 -14.08 -4.61 -7.61
N ARG A 381 -14.42 -5.61 -8.42
CA ARG A 381 -15.78 -5.70 -9.00
C ARG A 381 -16.87 -6.02 -7.98
N ASN A 382 -16.53 -6.37 -6.74
CA ASN A 382 -17.49 -6.74 -5.72
C ASN A 382 -17.94 -5.50 -4.92
N GLY A 383 -19.20 -5.50 -4.49
CA GLY A 383 -19.70 -4.49 -3.57
C GLY A 383 -19.06 -4.63 -2.19
N LEU A 384 -19.09 -3.56 -1.39
CA LEU A 384 -18.54 -3.57 -0.06
C LEU A 384 -19.41 -4.43 0.89
N PRO A 385 -18.85 -5.41 1.64
CA PRO A 385 -19.62 -6.44 2.34
C PRO A 385 -20.72 -5.93 3.27
N LEU A 386 -20.47 -4.87 4.03
CA LEU A 386 -21.44 -4.24 4.92
C LEU A 386 -22.69 -3.77 4.16
N TYR A 387 -22.50 -3.15 3.00
CA TYR A 387 -23.59 -2.60 2.21
C TYR A 387 -24.33 -3.68 1.42
N LEU A 388 -23.67 -4.78 1.07
CA LEU A 388 -24.35 -5.97 0.57
C LEU A 388 -25.30 -6.54 1.64
N LYS A 389 -24.88 -6.54 2.92
CA LYS A 389 -25.73 -6.93 4.06
C LYS A 389 -26.88 -5.96 4.34
N ALA A 390 -26.89 -4.75 3.76
CA ALA A 390 -27.98 -3.79 3.90
C ALA A 390 -29.31 -4.27 3.26
N GLY A 391 -29.35 -5.42 2.57
CA GLY A 391 -30.61 -6.10 2.26
C GLY A 391 -31.34 -6.65 3.49
N GLY A 392 -30.66 -6.79 4.63
CA GLY A 392 -31.27 -7.16 5.92
C GLY A 392 -31.79 -5.94 6.68
N ALA A 393 -33.00 -6.03 7.24
CA ALA A 393 -33.68 -4.91 7.90
C ALA A 393 -32.88 -4.25 9.05
N ALA A 394 -32.17 -5.05 9.85
CA ALA A 394 -31.40 -4.53 10.99
C ALA A 394 -30.20 -3.69 10.54
N ILE A 395 -29.40 -4.18 9.59
CA ILE A 395 -28.22 -3.46 9.06
C ILE A 395 -28.68 -2.22 8.30
N LYS A 396 -29.74 -2.35 7.49
CA LYS A 396 -30.33 -1.22 6.78
C LYS A 396 -30.77 -0.11 7.73
N SER A 397 -31.56 -0.45 8.74
CA SER A 397 -32.04 0.50 9.75
C SER A 397 -30.86 1.16 10.47
N GLY A 398 -29.85 0.39 10.86
CA GLY A 398 -28.65 0.90 11.51
C GLY A 398 -27.85 1.88 10.65
N LEU A 399 -27.64 1.54 9.37
CA LEU A 399 -26.99 2.43 8.41
C LEU A 399 -27.77 3.74 8.21
N LEU A 400 -29.10 3.67 8.10
CA LEU A 400 -29.94 4.88 8.01
C LEU A 400 -29.84 5.75 9.27
N THR A 401 -29.84 5.13 10.47
CA THR A 401 -29.59 5.84 11.73
C THR A 401 -28.22 6.53 11.72
N ALA A 402 -27.16 5.80 11.36
CA ALA A 402 -25.81 6.36 11.27
C ALA A 402 -25.71 7.50 10.23
N LEU A 403 -26.40 7.36 9.09
CA LEU A 403 -26.51 8.38 8.06
C LEU A 403 -27.41 9.56 8.45
N GLY A 404 -28.16 9.45 9.56
CA GLY A 404 -29.04 10.50 10.07
C GLY A 404 -30.30 10.68 9.23
N MET A 405 -30.78 9.59 8.64
CA MET A 405 -32.00 9.53 7.84
C MET A 405 -33.10 8.86 8.65
N ALA A 406 -34.32 9.42 8.58
CA ALA A 406 -35.48 8.84 9.24
C ALA A 406 -35.91 7.51 8.60
N ASP A 407 -35.85 7.44 7.27
CA ASP A 407 -36.24 6.27 6.49
C ASP A 407 -35.54 6.20 5.12
N SER A 408 -35.80 5.12 4.39
CA SER A 408 -35.27 4.90 3.03
C SER A 408 -35.74 5.92 2.01
N LYS A 409 -36.96 6.45 2.18
CA LYS A 409 -37.53 7.44 1.26
C LYS A 409 -36.78 8.76 1.39
N GLU A 410 -36.52 9.21 2.61
CA GLU A 410 -35.69 10.38 2.87
C GLU A 410 -34.28 10.19 2.30
N PHE A 411 -33.64 9.05 2.60
CA PHE A 411 -32.33 8.72 2.07
C PHE A 411 -32.31 8.81 0.53
N SER A 412 -33.26 8.15 -0.14
CA SER A 412 -33.33 8.13 -1.60
C SER A 412 -33.48 9.54 -2.17
N VAL A 413 -34.36 10.38 -1.61
CA VAL A 413 -34.59 11.75 -2.09
C VAL A 413 -33.32 12.60 -1.93
N ARG A 414 -32.66 12.52 -0.76
CA ARG A 414 -31.45 13.31 -0.50
C ARG A 414 -30.27 12.83 -1.36
N PHE A 415 -30.10 11.52 -1.50
CA PHE A 415 -29.03 10.95 -2.30
C PHE A 415 -29.17 11.31 -3.79
N GLU A 416 -30.36 11.12 -4.40
CA GLU A 416 -30.55 11.44 -5.81
C GLU A 416 -30.37 12.94 -6.10
N ARG A 417 -30.82 13.80 -5.18
CA ARG A 417 -30.58 15.25 -5.27
C ARG A 417 -29.07 15.57 -5.26
N ALA A 418 -28.33 15.00 -4.30
CA ALA A 418 -26.89 15.21 -4.20
C ALA A 418 -26.16 14.65 -5.42
N ALA A 419 -26.54 13.44 -5.89
CA ALA A 419 -25.98 12.81 -7.09
C ALA A 419 -26.19 13.68 -8.32
N ALA A 420 -27.39 14.24 -8.53
CA ALA A 420 -27.66 15.18 -9.62
C ALA A 420 -26.77 16.43 -9.52
N GLY A 421 -26.57 16.97 -8.32
CA GLY A 421 -25.67 18.10 -8.06
C GLY A 421 -24.18 17.79 -8.34
N GLN A 422 -23.80 16.51 -8.33
CA GLN A 422 -22.46 16.00 -8.64
C GLN A 422 -22.33 15.47 -10.09
N ASP A 423 -23.24 15.84 -10.99
CA ASP A 423 -23.29 15.31 -12.36
C ASP A 423 -23.30 13.76 -12.39
N ASN A 424 -24.09 13.17 -11.49
CA ASN A 424 -24.18 11.72 -11.27
C ASN A 424 -22.81 11.05 -11.07
N PHE A 425 -21.91 11.74 -10.39
CA PHE A 425 -20.54 11.29 -10.12
C PHE A 425 -19.70 11.08 -11.40
N ALA A 426 -20.06 11.67 -12.54
CA ALA A 426 -19.34 11.50 -13.80
C ALA A 426 -17.87 11.95 -13.73
N ASN A 427 -17.59 12.91 -12.82
CA ASN A 427 -16.27 13.47 -12.55
C ASN A 427 -15.59 12.86 -11.31
N TRP A 428 -16.23 11.91 -10.62
CA TRP A 428 -15.60 11.18 -9.52
C TRP A 428 -14.73 10.08 -10.11
N ARG A 429 -13.54 10.48 -10.54
CA ARG A 429 -12.58 9.62 -11.21
C ARG A 429 -11.25 9.64 -10.50
N MET A 430 -10.59 8.50 -10.57
CA MET A 430 -9.21 8.31 -10.18
C MET A 430 -8.50 7.80 -11.42
N ASP A 431 -7.78 8.70 -12.09
CA ASP A 431 -7.27 8.49 -13.45
C ASP A 431 -8.42 8.19 -14.44
N SER A 432 -8.32 7.12 -15.23
CA SER A 432 -9.35 6.77 -16.22
C SER A 432 -10.57 6.06 -15.61
N GLN A 433 -10.49 5.60 -14.36
CA GLN A 433 -11.55 4.79 -13.74
C GLN A 433 -12.52 5.65 -12.92
N ARG A 434 -13.82 5.38 -13.07
CA ARG A 434 -14.87 6.02 -12.28
C ARG A 434 -15.01 5.32 -10.94
N ILE A 435 -15.17 6.09 -9.88
CA ILE A 435 -15.51 5.57 -8.55
C ILE A 435 -16.99 5.19 -8.56
N ALA A 436 -17.25 3.89 -8.41
CA ALA A 436 -18.60 3.35 -8.48
C ALA A 436 -19.33 3.43 -7.12
N LEU A 437 -19.36 4.62 -6.48
CA LEU A 437 -19.88 4.79 -5.11
C LEU A 437 -21.30 4.22 -4.95
N ARG A 438 -22.19 4.49 -5.92
CA ARG A 438 -23.58 4.02 -5.92
C ARG A 438 -23.70 2.49 -5.83
N SER A 439 -22.91 1.76 -6.61
CA SER A 439 -22.91 0.29 -6.59
C SER A 439 -22.12 -0.26 -5.42
N ALA A 440 -20.99 0.37 -5.07
CA ALA A 440 -20.14 -0.01 -3.93
C ALA A 440 -20.93 -0.03 -2.61
N THR A 441 -21.83 0.93 -2.45
CA THR A 441 -22.63 1.13 -1.23
C THR A 441 -24.06 0.63 -1.33
N ASN A 442 -24.40 -0.11 -2.40
CA ASN A 442 -25.70 -0.73 -2.58
C ASN A 442 -26.89 0.22 -2.33
N VAL A 443 -26.82 1.43 -2.92
CA VAL A 443 -27.82 2.50 -2.75
C VAL A 443 -29.24 2.00 -3.00
N ALA A 444 -29.42 1.07 -3.94
CA ALA A 444 -30.72 0.46 -4.22
C ALA A 444 -31.38 -0.12 -2.96
N GLN A 445 -30.65 -0.91 -2.15
CA GLN A 445 -31.18 -1.52 -0.93
C GLN A 445 -31.43 -0.49 0.17
N LEU A 446 -30.64 0.59 0.24
CA LEU A 446 -30.86 1.66 1.20
C LEU A 446 -32.10 2.52 0.85
N SER A 447 -32.42 2.62 -0.44
CA SER A 447 -33.54 3.41 -0.98
C SER A 447 -34.90 2.69 -1.01
N THR A 448 -34.93 1.35 -0.98
CA THR A 448 -36.15 0.53 -0.96
C THR A 448 -36.40 -0.02 0.42
#